data_AF-A0A3D4LH19-F1
#
_entry.id   AF-A0A3D4LH19-F1
#
_cell.length_a   1.000
_cell.length_b   1.000
_cell.length_c   1.000
_cell.angle_alpha   90.00
_cell.angle_beta   90.00
_cell.angle_gamma   90.00
#
_symmetry.space_group_name_H-M   'P 1'
#
loop_
_entity.id
_entity.type
_entity.pdbx_description
1 polymer ?
#
loop_
_entity_poly.entity_id
_entity_poly.type
_entity_poly.pdbx_seq_one_letter_code
_entity_poly.pdbx_strand_id
1 'polypeptide(L)'
;IITIHNIEYQGVFDLAISEDVFDLHGKEKDIIEFKGAINLLKGAMETAHIISTVSESYSKEIFDDYYAHGLAEIIQKNSSKIRGILNGIDTEKYNPEDDAEIFENYSAESIQKKNLNKKN
;
A
#
# COMPACT_ATOMS: atom_id res chain seq x y z
N ILE A 1 -2.03 11.65 6.30
CA ILE A 1 -1.61 10.99 5.05
C ILE A 1 -1.74 9.50 5.28
N ILE A 2 -2.13 8.73 4.26
CA ILE A 2 -2.02 7.26 4.27
C ILE A 2 -1.22 6.78 3.06
N THR A 3 -0.61 5.61 3.15
CA THR A 3 0.11 4.98 2.04
C THR A 3 -0.46 3.59 1.76
N ILE A 4 -0.90 3.37 0.53
CA ILE A 4 -1.46 2.10 0.08
C ILE A 4 -0.32 1.28 -0.54
N HIS A 5 0.09 0.23 0.17
CA HIS A 5 1.06 -0.75 -0.32
C HIS A 5 0.39 -1.86 -1.12
N ASN A 6 -0.81 -2.25 -0.70
CA ASN A 6 -1.66 -3.21 -1.40
C ASN A 6 -3.12 -2.95 -1.02
N ILE A 7 -3.93 -2.60 -2.01
CA ILE A 7 -5.35 -2.24 -1.88
C ILE A 7 -6.27 -3.45 -1.61
N GLU A 8 -5.78 -4.69 -1.80
CA GLU A 8 -6.51 -5.89 -1.42
C GLU A 8 -6.69 -6.02 0.10
N TYR A 9 -5.71 -5.53 0.88
CA TYR A 9 -5.75 -5.59 2.35
C TYR A 9 -6.49 -4.38 2.94
N GLN A 10 -7.82 -4.44 2.89
CA GLN A 10 -8.68 -3.29 3.21
C GLN A 10 -9.05 -3.18 4.70
N GLY A 11 -8.82 -4.22 5.49
CA GLY A 11 -9.33 -4.30 6.87
C GLY A 11 -10.86 -4.34 6.90
N VAL A 12 -11.44 -5.41 6.33
CA VAL A 12 -12.89 -5.61 6.28
C VAL A 12 -13.35 -6.40 7.51
N PHE A 13 -14.37 -5.88 8.22
CA PHE A 13 -14.94 -6.51 9.41
C PHE A 13 -16.48 -6.43 9.42
N ASP A 14 -17.11 -7.22 10.28
CA ASP A 14 -18.55 -7.14 10.51
C ASP A 14 -18.93 -5.74 11.04
N LEU A 15 -20.02 -5.16 10.52
CA LEU A 15 -20.49 -3.85 10.98
C LEU A 15 -20.96 -3.85 12.44
N ALA A 16 -21.32 -5.02 12.99
CA ALA A 16 -21.74 -5.17 14.38
C ALA A 16 -20.68 -4.72 15.39
N ILE A 17 -19.39 -4.81 15.07
CA ILE A 17 -18.30 -4.42 16.00
C ILE A 17 -18.00 -2.92 16.00
N SER A 18 -18.70 -2.12 15.18
CA SER A 18 -18.44 -0.68 15.03
C SER A 18 -18.56 0.11 16.34
N GLU A 19 -19.56 -0.20 17.16
CA GLU A 19 -19.77 0.48 18.45
C GLU A 19 -18.84 -0.08 19.52
N ASP A 20 -18.84 -1.40 19.71
CA ASP A 20 -18.11 -2.03 20.83
C ASP A 20 -16.58 -1.95 20.70
N VAL A 21 -16.05 -1.95 19.46
CA VAL A 21 -14.59 -1.97 19.21
C VAL A 21 -14.06 -0.62 18.76
N PHE A 22 -14.80 0.09 17.91
CA PHE A 22 -14.33 1.35 17.33
C PHE A 22 -15.01 2.58 17.92
N ASP A 23 -16.00 2.41 18.80
CA ASP A 23 -16.77 3.49 19.43
C ASP A 23 -17.39 4.47 18.42
N LEU A 24 -17.83 3.94 17.27
CA LEU A 24 -18.46 4.72 16.20
C LEU A 24 -19.96 4.50 16.21
N HIS A 25 -20.72 5.57 16.41
CA HIS A 25 -22.17 5.50 16.62
C HIS A 25 -22.95 6.21 15.52
N GLY A 26 -24.16 5.73 15.22
CA GLY A 26 -25.07 6.37 14.28
C GLY A 26 -24.41 6.72 12.94
N LYS A 27 -24.40 8.01 12.58
CA LYS A 27 -23.83 8.52 11.31
C LYS A 27 -22.31 8.48 11.24
N GLU A 28 -21.61 8.37 12.37
CA GLU A 28 -20.15 8.30 12.37
C GLU A 28 -19.66 7.02 11.69
N LYS A 29 -20.48 5.96 11.71
CA LYS A 29 -20.23 4.70 11.00
C LYS A 29 -20.14 4.88 9.50
N ASP A 30 -20.85 5.85 8.91
CA ASP A 30 -20.86 6.10 7.46
C ASP A 30 -19.46 6.35 6.91
N ILE A 31 -18.50 6.76 7.76
CA ILE A 31 -17.13 6.98 7.34
C ILE A 31 -16.39 5.68 7.05
N ILE A 32 -16.65 4.61 7.80
CA ILE A 32 -16.01 3.30 7.64
C ILE A 32 -16.92 2.26 7.00
N GLU A 33 -18.23 2.46 7.01
CA GLU A 33 -19.18 1.55 6.38
C GLU A 33 -19.00 1.58 4.86
N PHE A 34 -18.94 0.38 4.29
CA PHE A 34 -18.94 0.17 2.86
C PHE A 34 -19.52 -1.20 2.53
N LYS A 35 -20.63 -1.23 1.78
CA LYS A 35 -21.31 -2.46 1.30
C LYS A 35 -21.74 -3.40 2.45
N GLY A 36 -22.21 -2.84 3.56
CA GLY A 36 -22.73 -3.57 4.72
C GLY A 36 -21.66 -4.06 5.70
N ALA A 37 -20.40 -3.67 5.49
CA ALA A 37 -19.27 -4.06 6.34
C ALA A 37 -18.45 -2.83 6.76
N ILE A 38 -17.63 -2.98 7.80
CA ILE A 38 -16.55 -2.04 8.09
C ILE A 38 -15.49 -2.21 7.01
N ASN A 39 -14.97 -1.11 6.48
CA ASN A 39 -13.82 -1.07 5.59
C ASN A 39 -12.87 0.03 6.05
N LEU A 40 -11.83 -0.35 6.79
CA LEU A 40 -10.91 0.60 7.39
C LEU A 40 -10.11 1.37 6.35
N LEU A 41 -9.75 0.76 5.22
CA LEU A 41 -9.05 1.44 4.14
C LEU A 41 -9.91 2.54 3.50
N LYS A 42 -11.19 2.27 3.27
CA LYS A 42 -12.15 3.29 2.82
C LYS A 42 -12.23 4.44 3.83
N GLY A 43 -12.38 4.14 5.12
CA GLY A 43 -12.40 5.18 6.16
C GLY A 43 -11.13 6.02 6.19
N ALA A 44 -9.98 5.38 6.01
CA ALA A 44 -8.69 6.04 5.93
C ALA A 44 -8.57 6.96 4.70
N MET A 45 -9.09 6.55 3.54
CA MET A 45 -9.11 7.38 2.33
C MET A 45 -10.03 8.61 2.46
N GLU A 46 -11.20 8.42 3.07
CA GLU A 46 -12.16 9.51 3.30
C GLU A 46 -11.58 10.57 4.24
N THR A 47 -10.89 10.15 5.30
CA THR A 47 -10.33 11.04 6.34
C THR A 47 -8.97 11.63 6.02
N ALA A 48 -8.16 10.98 5.19
CA ALA A 48 -6.82 11.45 4.88
C ALA A 48 -6.84 12.70 3.98
N HIS A 49 -5.88 13.60 4.22
CA HIS A 49 -5.59 14.74 3.33
C HIS A 49 -4.90 14.33 2.03
N ILE A 50 -4.03 13.32 2.08
CA ILE A 50 -3.27 12.76 0.95
C ILE A 50 -3.24 11.24 1.08
N ILE A 51 -3.36 10.58 -0.06
CA ILE A 51 -3.26 9.13 -0.24
C ILE A 51 -2.04 8.90 -1.13
N SER A 52 -0.99 8.24 -0.64
CA SER A 52 0.14 7.85 -1.48
C SER A 52 0.10 6.37 -1.84
N THR A 53 0.77 6.00 -2.91
CA THR A 53 0.99 4.61 -3.32
C THR A 53 2.48 4.37 -3.53
N VAL A 54 2.88 3.10 -3.63
CA VAL A 54 4.30 2.69 -3.75
C VAL A 54 4.92 2.87 -5.15
N SER A 55 4.14 3.37 -6.11
CA SER A 55 4.64 3.74 -7.44
C SER A 55 3.64 4.61 -8.21
N GLU A 56 4.14 5.36 -9.20
CA GLU A 56 3.32 6.14 -10.13
C GLU A 56 2.36 5.28 -10.94
N SER A 57 2.82 4.11 -11.43
CA SER A 57 1.94 3.18 -12.15
C SER A 57 0.83 2.65 -11.25
N TYR A 58 1.18 2.25 -10.02
CA TYR A 58 0.19 1.72 -9.08
C TYR A 58 -0.86 2.77 -8.70
N SER A 59 -0.47 4.05 -8.60
CA SER A 59 -1.41 5.15 -8.37
C SER A 59 -2.48 5.28 -9.47
N LYS A 60 -2.19 4.81 -10.69
CA LYS A 60 -3.12 4.82 -11.83
C LYS A 60 -3.90 3.52 -11.95
N GLU A 61 -3.25 2.39 -11.68
CA GLU A 61 -3.87 1.06 -11.75
C GLU A 61 -5.08 0.95 -10.83
N ILE A 62 -5.01 1.48 -9.61
CA ILE A 62 -6.11 1.41 -8.62
C ILE A 62 -7.38 2.19 -9.00
N PHE A 63 -7.38 2.91 -10.12
CA PHE A 63 -8.60 3.50 -10.69
C PHE A 63 -9.42 2.50 -11.51
N ASP A 64 -8.79 1.43 -12.01
CA ASP A 64 -9.48 0.35 -12.69
C ASP A 64 -10.12 -0.57 -11.64
N ASP A 65 -11.42 -0.86 -11.80
CA ASP A 65 -12.16 -1.72 -10.89
C ASP A 65 -11.54 -3.12 -10.75
N TYR A 66 -10.89 -3.60 -11.81
CA TYR A 66 -10.16 -4.87 -11.78
C TYR A 66 -9.04 -4.88 -10.72
N TYR A 67 -8.33 -3.76 -10.55
CA TYR A 67 -7.23 -3.63 -9.58
C TYR A 67 -7.66 -2.97 -8.27
N ALA A 68 -8.84 -2.35 -8.21
CA ALA A 68 -9.29 -1.61 -7.04
C ALA A 68 -9.94 -2.48 -5.96
N HIS A 69 -10.16 -3.78 -6.23
CA HIS A 69 -10.81 -4.72 -5.32
C HIS A 69 -12.15 -4.17 -4.76
N GLY A 70 -12.96 -3.57 -5.65
CA GLY A 70 -14.27 -3.03 -5.32
C GLY A 70 -14.28 -1.64 -4.66
N LEU A 71 -13.13 -0.97 -4.56
CA LEU A 71 -12.96 0.40 -4.04
C LEU A 71 -12.82 1.47 -5.14
N ALA A 72 -13.00 1.13 -6.43
CA ALA A 72 -12.79 2.07 -7.54
C ALA A 72 -13.60 3.37 -7.39
N GLU A 73 -14.84 3.29 -6.91
CA GLU A 73 -15.68 4.47 -6.62
C GLU A 73 -15.08 5.36 -5.52
N ILE A 74 -14.55 4.74 -4.45
CA ILE A 74 -13.90 5.45 -3.35
C ILE A 74 -12.62 6.13 -3.81
N ILE A 75 -11.84 5.43 -4.65
CA ILE A 75 -10.64 5.96 -5.29
C ILE A 75 -11.00 7.17 -6.17
N GLN A 76 -12.01 7.03 -7.02
CA GLN A 76 -12.46 8.10 -7.92
C GLN A 76 -12.91 9.34 -7.13
N LYS A 77 -13.69 9.14 -6.06
CA LYS A 77 -14.13 10.21 -5.15
C LYS A 77 -12.96 10.95 -4.50
N ASN A 78 -11.87 10.25 -4.22
CA ASN A 78 -10.68 10.79 -3.57
C ASN A 78 -9.51 11.08 -4.54
N SER A 79 -9.77 11.09 -5.85
CA SER A 79 -8.75 11.20 -6.90
C SER A 79 -7.77 12.35 -6.75
N SER A 80 -8.24 13.52 -6.30
CA SER A 80 -7.42 14.72 -6.07
C SER A 80 -6.36 14.53 -4.98
N LYS A 81 -6.55 13.57 -4.07
CA LYS A 81 -5.65 13.25 -2.95
C LYS A 81 -4.55 12.26 -3.31
N ILE A 82 -4.66 11.55 -4.45
CA ILE A 82 -3.80 10.40 -4.79
C ILE A 82 -2.46 10.84 -5.37
N ARG A 83 -1.35 10.27 -4.88
CA ARG A 83 0.02 10.53 -5.35
C ARG A 83 0.81 9.22 -5.45
N GLY A 84 1.50 8.99 -6.56
CA GLY A 84 2.48 7.91 -6.66
C GLY A 84 3.81 8.32 -6.04
N ILE A 85 4.34 7.52 -5.13
CA ILE A 85 5.68 7.73 -4.57
C ILE A 85 6.44 6.41 -4.69
N LEU A 86 7.43 6.39 -5.57
CA LEU A 86 8.24 5.20 -5.79
C LEU A 86 8.99 4.82 -4.51
N ASN A 87 8.89 3.55 -4.09
CA ASN A 87 9.70 3.03 -2.99
C ASN A 87 11.20 3.19 -3.30
N GLY A 88 11.93 3.69 -2.31
CA GLY A 88 13.39 3.74 -2.33
C GLY A 88 14.01 2.61 -1.51
N ILE A 89 15.31 2.39 -1.73
CA ILE A 89 16.19 1.63 -0.85
C ILE A 89 17.39 2.51 -0.48
N ASP A 90 18.06 2.18 0.62
CA ASP A 90 19.34 2.79 0.98
C ASP A 90 20.45 2.20 0.12
N THR A 91 20.93 2.97 -0.86
CA THR A 91 21.92 2.49 -1.83
C THR A 91 23.33 2.40 -1.27
N GLU A 92 23.64 3.10 -0.18
CA GLU A 92 24.93 2.98 0.49
C GLU A 92 24.97 1.71 1.32
N LYS A 93 23.88 1.43 2.04
CA LYS A 93 23.75 0.20 2.82
C LYS A 93 23.60 -1.05 1.97
N TYR A 94 22.83 -0.98 0.88
CA TYR A 94 22.56 -2.12 0.00
C TYR A 94 23.43 -2.09 -1.27
N ASN A 95 24.70 -1.70 -1.14
CA ASN A 95 25.65 -1.69 -2.24
C ASN A 95 26.30 -3.08 -2.41
N PRO A 96 25.95 -3.86 -3.44
CA PRO A 96 26.49 -5.21 -3.61
C PRO A 96 28.01 -5.24 -3.88
N GLU A 97 28.64 -4.12 -4.21
CA GLU A 97 30.07 -4.05 -4.48
C GLU A 97 30.93 -4.15 -3.20
N ASP A 98 30.39 -3.77 -2.04
CA ASP A 98 31.10 -3.75 -0.76
C ASP A 98 30.26 -4.22 0.45
N ASP A 99 29.04 -4.69 0.24
CA ASP A 99 28.18 -5.28 1.27
C ASP A 99 28.80 -6.56 1.86
N ALA A 100 29.14 -6.52 3.15
CA ALA A 100 29.72 -7.65 3.87
C ALA A 100 28.68 -8.71 4.30
N GLU A 101 27.39 -8.42 4.17
CA GLU A 101 26.29 -9.33 4.52
C GLU A 101 25.98 -10.32 3.37
N ILE A 102 26.50 -10.08 2.17
CA ILE A 102 26.35 -11.00 1.03
C ILE A 102 27.61 -11.88 0.87
N PHE A 103 27.40 -13.13 0.47
CA PHE A 103 28.47 -14.12 0.36
C PHE A 103 29.57 -13.74 -0.63
N GLU A 104 29.19 -13.19 -1.79
CA GLU A 104 30.10 -12.72 -2.83
C GLU A 104 29.64 -11.34 -3.33
N ASN A 105 30.53 -10.36 -3.24
CA ASN A 105 30.32 -9.03 -3.80
C ASN A 105 30.30 -9.03 -5.33
N TYR A 106 29.46 -8.16 -5.90
CA TYR A 106 29.32 -8.04 -7.35
C TYR A 106 28.92 -6.62 -7.77
N SER A 107 29.36 -6.23 -8.96
CA SER A 107 28.98 -4.98 -9.63
C SER A 107 28.05 -5.23 -10.82
N ALA A 108 27.63 -4.16 -11.48
CA ALA A 108 26.91 -4.23 -12.75
C ALA A 108 27.72 -4.97 -13.84
N GLU A 109 29.06 -4.86 -13.82
CA GLU A 109 29.95 -5.54 -14.78
C GLU A 109 30.16 -7.02 -14.43
N SER A 110 29.97 -7.41 -13.17
CA SER A 110 30.17 -8.78 -12.67
C SER A 110 28.87 -9.45 -12.21
N ILE A 111 27.73 -9.09 -12.79
CA ILE A 111 26.38 -9.54 -12.34
C ILE A 111 26.23 -11.07 -12.25
N GLN A 112 27.01 -11.83 -13.01
CA GLN A 112 27.00 -13.30 -12.97
C GLN A 112 27.39 -13.85 -11.58
N LYS A 113 28.23 -13.13 -10.83
CA LYS A 113 28.63 -13.49 -9.45
C LYS A 113 27.45 -13.49 -8.48
N LYS A 114 26.40 -12.69 -8.74
CA LYS A 114 25.16 -12.68 -7.95
C LYS A 114 24.55 -14.07 -7.77
N ASN A 115 24.76 -14.99 -8.71
CA ASN A 115 24.25 -16.35 -8.63
C ASN A 115 24.88 -17.18 -7.49
N LEU A 116 26.08 -16.81 -7.02
CA LEU A 116 26.74 -17.48 -5.89
C LEU A 116 25.99 -17.19 -4.57
N ASN A 117 25.39 -16.01 -4.44
CA ASN A 117 24.60 -15.58 -3.28
C ASN A 117 23.23 -16.28 -3.17
N LYS A 118 22.85 -17.12 -4.14
CA LYS A 118 21.63 -17.94 -4.10
C LYS A 118 21.90 -19.41 -3.75
N LYS A 119 23.17 -19.80 -3.69
CA LYS A 119 23.61 -21.20 -3.51
C LYS A 119 24.22 -21.47 -2.14
N ASN A 120 24.68 -20.42 -1.46
CA ASN A 120 25.17 -20.43 -0.08
C ASN A 120 24.19 -19.62 0.76
#